data_AF-A0A1Y4TVC3-F1
#
_entry.id   AF-A0A1Y4TVC3-F1
#
_cell.length_a   1.000
_cell.length_b   1.000
_cell.length_c   1.000
_cell.angle_alpha   90.00
_cell.angle_beta   90.00
_cell.angle_gamma   90.00
#
_symmetry.space_group_name_H-M   'P 1'
#
loop_
_entity.id
_entity.type
_entity.pdbx_description
1 polymer ?
#
loop_
_entity_poly.entity_id
_entity_poly.type
_entity_poly.pdbx_seq_one_letter_code
_entity_poly.pdbx_strand_id
1 'polypeptide(L)' 'MKEYIEERAVEIACYIIEHKATVRQTAKRFGVSKSTIHMEVII' A
#
# COMPACT_ATOMS: atom_id res chain seq x y z
N MET A 1 -4.75 -6.17 16.76
CA MET A 1 -4.67 -4.74 16.37
C MET A 1 -3.47 -4.42 15.48
N LYS A 2 -2.27 -5.03 15.68
CA LYS A 2 -1.12 -4.87 14.77
C LYS A 2 -1.19 -5.73 13.49
N GLU A 3 -1.85 -6.89 13.55
CA GLU A 3 -1.99 -7.80 12.39
C GLU A 3 -2.65 -7.14 11.18
N TYR A 4 -3.65 -6.26 11.40
CA TYR A 4 -4.35 -5.55 10.32
C TYR A 4 -3.44 -4.60 9.51
N ILE A 5 -2.39 -4.05 10.14
CA ILE A 5 -1.45 -3.16 9.44
C ILE A 5 -0.52 -3.98 8.55
N GLU A 6 -0.06 -5.13 9.03
CA GLU A 6 0.81 -6.04 8.27
C GLU A 6 0.08 -6.66 7.08
N GLU A 7 -1.16 -7.14 7.29
CA GLU A 7 -1.99 -7.69 6.21
C GLU A 7 -2.21 -6.67 5.09
N ARG A 8 -2.47 -5.42 5.46
CA ARG A 8 -2.67 -4.34 4.49
C ARG A 8 -1.39 -3.99 3.73
N ALA A 9 -0.25 -3.95 4.42
CA ALA A 9 1.05 -3.69 3.78
C ALA A 9 1.37 -4.78 2.73
N VAL A 10 1.10 -6.05 3.06
CA VAL A 10 1.25 -7.17 2.14
C VAL A 10 0.32 -7.04 0.94
N GLU A 11 -0.97 -6.72 1.17
CA GLU A 11 -1.94 -6.55 0.08
C GLU A 11 -1.56 -5.42 -0.88
N ILE A 12 -1.10 -4.28 -0.35
CA ILE A 12 -0.59 -3.15 -1.13
C ILE A 12 0.66 -3.53 -1.92
N ALA A 13 1.60 -4.26 -1.31
CA ALA A 13 2.83 -4.71 -1.96
C ALA A 13 2.54 -5.69 -3.10
N CYS A 14 1.65 -6.66 -2.87
CA CYS A 14 1.17 -7.58 -3.90
C CYS A 14 0.55 -6.82 -5.08
N TYR A 15 -0.35 -5.87 -4.79
CA TYR A 15 -0.96 -5.06 -5.84
C TYR A 15 0.08 -4.28 -6.67
N ILE A 16 1.06 -3.66 -6.02
CA ILE A 16 2.15 -2.92 -6.68
C ILE A 16 2.94 -3.83 -7.62
N ILE A 17 3.30 -5.04 -7.17
CA ILE A 17 4.09 -5.99 -7.95
C ILE A 17 3.29 -6.51 -9.14
N GLU A 18 2.07 -7.00 -8.90
CA GLU A 18 1.20 -7.59 -9.94
C GLU A 18 0.86 -6.58 -11.04
N HIS A 19 0.55 -5.35 -10.67
CA HIS A 19 0.10 -4.32 -11.60
C HIS A 19 1.22 -3.39 -12.07
N LYS A 20 2.46 -3.59 -11.59
CA LYS A 20 3.58 -2.64 -11.74
C LYS A 20 3.17 -1.21 -11.42
N ALA A 21 2.30 -1.05 -10.42
CA ALA A 21 1.67 0.21 -10.09
C ALA A 21 2.61 1.10 -9.26
N THR A 22 2.59 2.39 -9.52
CA THR A 22 3.33 3.35 -8.70
C THR A 22 2.59 3.62 -7.38
N VAL A 23 3.32 4.01 -6.34
CA VAL A 23 2.75 4.40 -5.01
C VAL A 23 1.58 5.37 -5.13
N ARG A 24 1.64 6.32 -6.08
CA ARG A 24 0.57 7.31 -6.33
C ARG A 24 -0.68 6.69 -6.97
N GLN A 25 -0.52 5.70 -7.85
CA GLN A 25 -1.64 4.97 -8.44
C GLN A 25 -2.32 4.07 -7.41
N THR A 26 -1.51 3.38 -6.60
CA THR A 26 -2.00 2.55 -5.50
C THR A 26 -2.75 3.40 -4.47
N ALA A 27 -2.22 4.57 -4.09
CA ALA A 27 -2.90 5.48 -3.17
C ALA A 27 -4.30 5.90 -3.67
N LYS A 28 -4.43 6.20 -4.97
CA LYS A 28 -5.73 6.48 -5.59
C LYS A 28 -6.67 5.27 -5.58
N ARG A 29 -6.14 4.06 -5.82
CA ARG A 29 -6.93 2.82 -5.84
C ARG A 29 -7.49 2.47 -4.46
N PHE A 30 -6.65 2.62 -3.42
CA PHE A 30 -6.99 2.29 -2.04
C PHE A 30 -7.64 3.46 -1.27
N GLY A 31 -7.91 4.59 -1.95
CA GLY A 31 -8.59 5.74 -1.35
C GLY A 31 -7.83 6.40 -0.20
N VAL A 32 -6.51 6.26 -0.18
CA VAL A 32 -5.64 6.80 0.88
C VAL A 32 -4.62 7.80 0.34
N SER A 33 -4.01 8.55 1.25
CA SER A 33 -2.96 9.46 0.89
C SER A 33 -1.70 8.71 0.43
N LYS A 34 -0.92 9.33 -0.47
CA LYS A 34 0.39 8.80 -0.88
C LYS A 34 1.30 8.55 0.32
N SER A 35 1.31 9.47 1.30
CA SER A 35 2.11 9.34 2.53
C SER A 35 1.70 8.15 3.39
N THR A 36 0.42 7.79 3.42
CA THR A 36 -0.07 6.60 4.13
C THR A 36 0.53 5.33 3.53
N ILE A 37 0.45 5.16 2.20
CA ILE A 37 1.05 4.01 1.51
C ILE A 37 2.57 4.01 1.65
N HIS A 38 3.19 5.20 1.60
CA HIS A 38 4.63 5.32 1.76
C HIS A 38 5.10 4.94 3.17
N MET A 39 4.33 5.25 4.22
CA MET A 39 4.61 4.73 5.56
C MET A 39 4.37 3.23 5.64
N GLU A 40 3.28 2.72 5.09
CA GLU A 40 2.91 1.29 5.18
C GLU A 40 3.83 0.34 4.40
N VAL A 41 4.53 0.80 3.35
CA VAL A 41 5.36 -0.06 2.48
C VAL A 41 6.87 0.13 2.70
N ILE A 42 7.32 1.27 3.23
CA ILE A 42 8.76 1.60 3.32
C ILE A 42 9.28 1.68 4.76
N ILE A 43 8.44 1.99 5.74
CA ILE A 43 8.82 2.06 7.17
C ILE A 43 8.45 0.75 7.85
#